data_AF-A0A3D0YWM9-F1
#
_entry.id   AF-A0A3D0YWM9-F1
#
_cell.length_a   1.000
_cell.length_b   1.000
_cell.length_c   1.000
_cell.angle_alpha   90.00
_cell.angle_beta   90.00
_cell.angle_gamma   90.00
#
_symmetry.space_group_name_H-M   'P 1'
#
loop_
_entity.id
_entity.type
_entity.pdbx_description
1 polymer ?
#
loop_
_entity_poly.entity_id
_entity_poly.type
_entity_poly.pdbx_seq_one_letter_code
_entity_poly.pdbx_strand_id
1 'polypeptide(L)'
;MSFDIPNNQTPLKSEQPPTNEKEKFYAEETVNGHLIICRYVNSKVTKLYEIYLPQIELSSAEAETNDVPDQVIAISDDEEEARFVFRQAKKWAEEEGDLYRLYKRIDKLTCLL
;
A
#
# COMPACT_ATOMS: atom_id res chain seq x y z
N MET A 1 -26.02 10.83 -57.34
CA MET A 1 -27.26 10.93 -56.54
C MET A 1 -27.14 9.95 -55.39
N SER A 2 -27.48 10.42 -54.19
CA SER A 2 -26.99 9.96 -52.88
C SER A 2 -27.46 8.57 -52.47
N PHE A 3 -26.58 7.81 -51.82
CA PHE A 3 -26.95 6.68 -50.96
C PHE A 3 -26.94 7.19 -49.52
N ASP A 4 -28.14 7.47 -48.98
CA ASP A 4 -28.35 7.72 -47.56
C ASP A 4 -28.26 6.40 -46.79
N ILE A 5 -27.22 6.26 -45.95
CA ILE A 5 -27.16 5.19 -44.94
C ILE A 5 -27.66 5.81 -43.62
N PRO A 6 -28.75 5.31 -43.02
CA PRO A 6 -29.14 5.76 -41.69
C PRO A 6 -28.10 5.26 -40.67
N ASN A 7 -27.42 6.22 -40.05
CA ASN A 7 -26.50 6.03 -38.95
C ASN A 7 -27.28 5.59 -37.69
N ASN A 8 -27.59 4.30 -37.60
CA ASN A 8 -28.06 3.69 -36.36
C ASN A 8 -26.85 3.18 -35.54
N GLN A 9 -26.00 4.11 -35.11
CA GLN A 9 -25.13 3.87 -33.97
C GLN A 9 -26.00 3.83 -32.72
N THR A 10 -26.49 2.64 -32.39
CA THR A 10 -26.84 2.34 -31.01
C THR A 10 -25.51 2.17 -30.29
N PRO A 11 -25.15 2.99 -29.28
CA PRO A 11 -24.02 2.64 -28.46
C PRO A 11 -24.39 1.32 -27.81
N LEU A 12 -23.56 0.29 -28.03
CA LEU A 12 -23.50 -0.83 -27.13
C LEU A 12 -23.43 -0.22 -25.74
N LYS A 13 -24.50 -0.39 -24.95
CA LYS A 13 -24.42 -0.21 -23.52
C LYS A 13 -23.28 -1.12 -23.11
N SER A 14 -22.11 -0.52 -22.92
CA SER A 14 -21.01 -1.11 -22.19
C SER A 14 -21.65 -1.55 -20.89
N GLU A 15 -21.88 -2.85 -20.73
CA GLU A 15 -22.15 -3.43 -19.44
C GLU A 15 -20.94 -3.05 -18.60
N GLN A 16 -21.06 -1.96 -17.84
CA GLN A 16 -20.14 -1.66 -16.77
C GLN A 16 -20.11 -2.93 -15.93
N PRO A 17 -18.93 -3.58 -15.74
CA PRO A 17 -18.85 -4.61 -14.73
C PRO A 17 -19.33 -3.99 -13.41
N PRO A 18 -19.98 -4.76 -12.53
CA PRO A 18 -20.59 -4.22 -11.32
C PRO A 18 -19.55 -3.41 -10.53
N THR A 19 -19.63 -2.08 -10.67
CA THR A 19 -18.91 -1.13 -9.85
C THR A 19 -19.54 -1.22 -8.47
N ASN A 20 -18.91 -1.94 -7.53
CA ASN A 20 -18.90 -1.65 -6.09
C ASN A 20 -18.32 -2.80 -5.24
N GLU A 21 -17.12 -3.28 -5.55
CA GLU A 21 -16.18 -3.44 -4.45
C GLU A 21 -15.53 -2.06 -4.32
N LYS A 22 -15.79 -1.34 -3.22
CA LYS A 22 -15.02 -0.13 -2.92
C LYS A 22 -13.56 -0.53 -3.00
N GLU A 23 -12.84 0.01 -3.98
CA GLU A 23 -11.42 -0.23 -4.15
C GLU A 23 -10.75 0.16 -2.83
N LYS A 24 -10.32 -0.84 -2.06
CA LYS A 24 -9.73 -0.64 -0.74
C LYS A 24 -8.44 0.14 -0.91
N PHE A 25 -8.12 0.98 0.07
CA PHE A 25 -6.96 1.86 -0.02
C PHE A 25 -5.66 1.07 -0.28
N TYR A 26 -4.96 1.46 -1.34
CA TYR A 26 -3.63 1.00 -1.68
C TYR A 26 -2.74 2.22 -1.88
N ALA A 27 -1.55 2.19 -1.28
CA ALA A 27 -0.55 3.22 -1.52
C ALA A 27 0.85 2.60 -1.50
N GLU A 28 1.70 3.08 -2.40
CA GLU A 28 3.07 2.62 -2.55
C GLU A 28 3.94 3.83 -2.83
N GLU A 29 5.05 3.96 -2.10
CA GLU A 29 5.98 5.06 -2.31
C GLU A 29 7.40 4.68 -1.93
N THR A 30 8.36 5.20 -2.68
CA THR A 30 9.78 5.09 -2.37
C THR A 30 10.29 6.43 -1.82
N VAL A 31 10.78 6.42 -0.59
CA VAL A 31 11.29 7.61 0.10
C VAL A 31 12.70 7.31 0.61
N ASN A 32 13.69 8.11 0.23
CA ASN A 32 15.10 7.92 0.60
C ASN A 32 15.67 6.51 0.28
N GLY A 33 15.17 5.86 -0.78
CA GLY A 33 15.56 4.50 -1.14
C GLY A 33 14.75 3.40 -0.44
N HIS A 34 13.88 3.75 0.50
CA HIS A 34 13.01 2.83 1.21
C HIS A 34 11.65 2.71 0.53
N LEU A 35 11.29 1.51 0.12
CA LEU A 35 9.96 1.22 -0.40
C LEU A 35 8.98 1.01 0.75
N ILE A 36 7.86 1.71 0.73
CA ILE A 36 6.79 1.63 1.73
C ILE A 36 5.50 1.33 0.99
N ILE A 37 4.88 0.19 1.31
CA ILE A 37 3.62 -0.25 0.72
C ILE A 37 2.57 -0.35 1.80
N CYS A 38 1.42 0.29 1.62
CA CYS A 38 0.24 0.12 2.45
C CYS A 38 -0.85 -0.56 1.62
N ARG A 39 -1.35 -1.71 2.09
CA ARG A 39 -2.35 -2.50 1.37
C ARG A 39 -3.39 -3.08 2.32
N TYR A 40 -4.58 -3.32 1.78
CA TYR A 40 -5.62 -4.08 2.48
C TYR A 40 -5.44 -5.58 2.27
N VAL A 41 -5.31 -6.32 3.35
CA VAL A 41 -5.34 -7.78 3.34
C VAL A 41 -6.74 -8.25 3.69
N ASN A 42 -7.37 -8.92 2.73
CA ASN A 42 -8.65 -9.58 2.90
C ASN A 42 -8.47 -11.10 2.83
N SER A 43 -8.19 -11.71 3.98
CA SER A 43 -8.12 -13.16 4.12
C SER A 43 -9.31 -13.69 4.93
N LYS A 44 -9.46 -15.02 4.99
CA LYS A 44 -10.53 -15.66 5.79
C LYS A 44 -10.41 -15.38 7.29
N VAL A 45 -9.20 -15.06 7.76
CA VAL A 45 -8.87 -14.91 9.18
C VAL A 45 -8.60 -13.45 9.54
N THR A 46 -8.08 -12.68 8.59
CA THR A 46 -7.57 -11.33 8.83
C THR A 46 -8.12 -10.39 7.77
N LYS A 47 -8.73 -9.30 8.22
CA LYS A 47 -9.27 -8.23 7.38
C LYS A 47 -8.74 -6.91 7.92
N LEU A 48 -7.58 -6.48 7.46
CA LEU A 48 -6.93 -5.27 7.96
C LEU A 48 -6.02 -4.66 6.90
N TYR A 49 -5.67 -3.40 7.09
CA TYR A 49 -4.58 -2.74 6.40
C TYR A 49 -3.25 -3.09 7.06
N GLU A 50 -2.22 -3.27 6.25
CA GLU A 50 -0.85 -3.50 6.71
C GLU A 50 0.13 -2.59 5.97
N ILE A 51 1.22 -2.22 6.63
CA ILE A 51 2.41 -1.66 5.99
C ILE A 51 3.40 -2.78 5.73
N TYR A 52 3.89 -2.85 4.50
CA TYR A 52 4.95 -3.73 4.06
C TYR A 52 6.19 -2.90 3.70
N LEU A 53 7.33 -3.28 4.28
CA LEU A 53 8.65 -2.70 4.08
C LEU A 53 9.59 -3.80 3.56
N PRO A 54 9.75 -3.94 2.22
CA PRO A 54 10.59 -4.96 1.64
C PRO A 54 12.08 -4.66 1.82
N GLN A 55 12.87 -5.73 1.98
CA GLN A 55 14.35 -5.72 1.94
C GLN A 55 15.02 -4.58 2.72
N ILE A 56 15.10 -4.73 4.04
CA ILE A 56 15.96 -3.89 4.88
C ILE A 56 17.42 -4.13 4.51
N GLU A 57 18.00 -3.22 3.73
CA GLU A 57 19.45 -3.16 3.53
C GLU A 57 20.11 -2.76 4.87
N LEU A 58 20.59 -3.76 5.61
CA LEU A 58 21.43 -3.51 6.78
C LEU A 58 22.86 -3.18 6.34
N SER A 59 23.56 -2.41 7.18
CA SER A 59 24.98 -2.12 6.99
C SER A 59 25.80 -3.42 6.93
N SER A 60 26.97 -3.41 6.28
CA SER A 60 27.78 -4.61 6.00
C SER A 60 28.12 -5.44 7.26
N ALA A 61 28.14 -4.83 8.45
CA ALA A 61 28.40 -5.50 9.72
C ALA A 61 27.20 -6.34 10.24
N GLU A 62 25.99 -6.03 9.79
CA GLU A 62 24.75 -6.69 10.22
C GLU A 62 24.18 -7.61 9.13
N ALA A 63 24.53 -7.37 7.86
CA ALA A 63 24.16 -8.20 6.71
C ALA A 63 24.88 -9.57 6.69
N GLU A 64 26.08 -9.70 7.29
CA GLU A 64 26.83 -10.97 7.32
C GLU A 64 26.18 -12.07 8.18
N THR A 65 25.15 -11.74 8.98
CA THR A 65 24.59 -12.69 9.96
C THR A 65 23.12 -13.03 9.78
N ASN A 66 22.31 -12.25 9.06
CA ASN A 66 20.89 -12.54 8.90
C ASN A 66 20.36 -12.06 7.55
N ASP A 67 19.78 -12.97 6.75
CA ASP A 67 18.75 -12.59 5.78
C ASP A 67 17.68 -11.82 6.57
N VAL A 68 17.57 -10.52 6.33
CA VAL A 68 16.55 -9.71 7.02
C VAL A 68 15.25 -9.92 6.27
N PRO A 69 14.27 -10.62 6.86
CA PRO A 69 13.02 -10.84 6.17
C PRO A 69 12.30 -9.51 5.98
N ASP A 70 11.47 -9.44 4.96
CA ASP A 70 10.55 -8.32 4.78
C ASP A 70 9.74 -8.06 6.05
N GLN A 71 9.52 -6.80 6.37
CA GLN A 71 8.75 -6.44 7.55
C GLN A 71 7.31 -6.12 7.17
N VAL A 72 6.37 -6.73 7.88
CA VAL A 72 4.93 -6.49 7.75
C VAL A 72 4.40 -6.00 9.09
N ILE A 73 3.76 -4.83 9.09
CA ILE A 73 3.13 -4.23 10.27
C ILE A 73 1.63 -4.21 10.04
N ALA A 74 0.87 -4.92 10.86
CA ALA A 74 -0.59 -4.82 10.87
C ALA A 74 -1.02 -3.47 11.48
N ILE A 75 -1.98 -2.79 10.85
CA ILE A 75 -2.53 -1.51 11.31
C ILE A 75 -3.88 -1.77 11.98
N SER A 76 -4.96 -1.71 11.21
CA SER A 76 -6.35 -1.92 11.63
C SER A 76 -7.22 -2.11 10.39
N ASP A 77 -8.52 -2.38 10.54
CA ASP A 77 -9.46 -2.45 9.42
C ASP A 77 -10.00 -1.08 8.98
N ASP A 78 -9.61 -0.01 9.69
CA ASP A 78 -9.98 1.37 9.41
C ASP A 78 -9.08 2.00 8.34
N GLU A 79 -9.71 2.60 7.33
CA GLU A 79 -8.99 3.21 6.21
C GLU A 79 -8.36 4.56 6.58
N GLU A 80 -8.99 5.35 7.44
CA GLU A 80 -8.44 6.65 7.87
C GLU A 80 -7.18 6.45 8.71
N GLU A 81 -7.18 5.45 9.59
CA GLU A 81 -6.00 5.03 10.35
C GLU A 81 -4.89 4.54 9.42
N ALA A 82 -5.19 3.68 8.45
CA ALA A 82 -4.22 3.20 7.47
C ALA A 82 -3.59 4.35 6.66
N ARG A 83 -4.41 5.33 6.22
CA ARG A 83 -3.95 6.55 5.55
C ARG A 83 -3.12 7.45 6.46
N PHE A 84 -3.47 7.52 7.75
CA PHE A 84 -2.71 8.27 8.73
C PHE A 84 -1.34 7.64 8.97
N VAL A 85 -1.28 6.34 9.24
CA VAL A 85 -0.04 5.59 9.45
C VAL A 85 0.85 5.67 8.22
N PHE A 86 0.31 5.51 7.01
CA PHE A 86 1.09 5.65 5.77
C PHE A 86 1.69 7.05 5.60
N ARG A 87 0.93 8.12 5.89
CA ARG A 87 1.45 9.50 5.85
C ARG A 87 2.56 9.73 6.88
N GLN A 88 2.43 9.18 8.09
CA GLN A 88 3.48 9.27 9.10
C GLN A 88 4.72 8.48 8.70
N ALA A 89 4.55 7.27 8.18
CA ALA A 89 5.63 6.41 7.68
C ALA A 89 6.46 7.14 6.62
N LYS A 90 5.80 7.77 5.64
CA LYS A 90 6.48 8.61 4.64
C LYS A 90 7.31 9.72 5.26
N LYS A 91 6.68 10.51 6.15
CA LYS A 91 7.36 11.64 6.79
C LYS A 91 8.59 11.17 7.59
N TRP A 92 8.48 10.06 8.29
CA TRP A 92 9.61 9.51 9.04
C TRP A 92 10.68 8.93 8.13
N ALA A 93 10.32 8.36 6.97
CA ALA A 93 11.28 7.90 5.98
C ALA A 93 12.07 9.06 5.34
N GLU A 94 11.50 10.27 5.26
CA GLU A 94 12.24 11.47 4.84
C GLU A 94 13.32 11.86 5.88
N GLU A 95 13.06 11.61 7.16
CA GLU A 95 13.94 11.97 8.30
C GLU A 95 14.95 10.86 8.66
N GLU A 96 14.57 9.59 8.49
CA GLU A 96 15.29 8.41 8.97
C GLU A 96 15.81 7.58 7.79
N GLY A 97 17.13 7.51 7.66
CA GLY A 97 17.80 6.71 6.62
C GLY A 97 17.90 5.22 6.94
N ASP A 98 17.59 4.81 8.17
CA ASP A 98 17.62 3.43 8.65
C ASP A 98 16.22 2.82 8.64
N LEU A 99 15.99 1.82 7.78
CA LEU A 99 14.68 1.19 7.60
C LEU A 99 14.22 0.41 8.85
N TYR A 100 15.16 -0.12 9.66
CA TYR A 100 14.82 -0.81 10.91
C TYR A 100 14.31 0.15 11.98
N ARG A 101 14.88 1.35 12.05
CA ARG A 101 14.36 2.42 12.93
C ARG A 101 13.00 2.91 12.47
N LEU A 102 12.81 3.07 11.15
CA LEU A 102 11.53 3.42 10.57
C LEU A 102 10.46 2.37 10.93
N TYR A 103 10.75 1.09 10.73
CA TYR A 103 9.88 -0.03 11.13
C TYR A 103 9.46 0.07 12.60
N LYS A 104 10.41 0.18 13.53
CA LYS A 104 10.10 0.26 14.97
C LYS A 104 9.20 1.45 15.33
N ARG A 105 9.37 2.57 14.63
CA ARG A 105 8.59 3.77 14.87
C ARG A 105 7.15 3.60 14.39
N ILE A 106 6.96 2.96 13.24
CA ILE A 106 5.64 2.63 12.68
C ILE A 106 4.94 1.58 13.55
N ASP A 107 5.63 0.51 13.93
CA ASP A 107 5.08 -0.56 14.79
C ASP A 107 4.61 -0.02 16.14
N LYS A 108 5.40 0.88 16.74
CA LYS A 108 5.00 1.57 17.97
C LYS A 108 3.77 2.47 17.78
N LEU A 109 3.61 3.09 16.60
CA LEU A 109 2.44 3.92 16.31
C LEU A 109 1.18 3.05 16.20
N THR A 110 1.25 1.92 15.50
CA THR A 110 0.12 1.01 15.32
C THR A 110 -0.32 0.35 16.63
N CYS A 111 0.58 0.11 17.59
CA CYS A 111 0.18 -0.36 18.94
C CYS A 111 -0.61 0.68 19.77
N LEU A 112 -0.65 1.95 19.37
CA LEU A 112 -1.34 3.03 20.10
C LEU A 112 -2.71 3.37 19.50
N LEU A 113 -3.02 2.82 18.32
CA LEU A 113 -4.31 2.92 17.65
C LEU A 113 -5.20 1.75 18.10
#